data_AF-A0A9P6E5H9-F1
#
_entry.id   AF-A0A9P6E5H9-F1
#
_cell.length_a   1.000
_cell.length_b   1.000
_cell.length_c   1.000
_cell.angle_alpha   90.00
_cell.angle_beta   90.00
_cell.angle_gamma   90.00
#
_symmetry.space_group_name_H-M   'P 1'
#
loop_
_entity.id
_entity.type
_entity.pdbx_description
1 polymer ?
#
loop_
_entity_poly.entity_id
_entity_poly.type
_entity_poly.pdbx_seq_one_letter_code
_entity_poly.pdbx_strand_id
1 'polypeptide(L)'
;MSLTGPSDKLFTVPDGTLRVHPNRDARFPYLYKVHNHPLVRADPAIQQVFVFVIDTSPSALKQLLDFEDSLTVPLGPDASMEDLGLFELHDGTVVFIRERGCEIPEDDILFAWNYLGSRVYNSDVIDELRGIRDKILGEEKEMT
;
A
#
# COMPACT_ATOMS: atom_id res chain seq x y z
N MET A 1 -14.16 -2.38 7.50
CA MET A 1 -14.37 -1.75 6.17
C MET A 1 -15.67 -2.28 5.59
N SER A 2 -16.48 -1.51 4.84
CA SER A 2 -17.67 -2.08 4.20
C SER A 2 -17.25 -2.99 3.04
N LEU A 3 -17.85 -4.18 2.94
CA LEU A 3 -17.68 -5.06 1.78
C LEU A 3 -18.21 -4.44 0.48
N THR A 4 -19.00 -3.37 0.59
CA THR A 4 -19.58 -2.63 -0.55
C THR A 4 -18.81 -1.35 -0.90
N GLY A 5 -17.71 -1.02 -0.20
CA GLY A 5 -16.95 0.20 -0.42
C GLY A 5 -17.37 1.40 0.43
N PRO A 6 -16.78 2.59 0.20
CA PRO A 6 -17.07 3.79 0.96
C PRO A 6 -18.48 4.30 0.68
N SER A 7 -19.13 4.88 1.68
CA SER A 7 -20.44 5.53 1.50
C SER A 7 -20.34 6.85 0.72
N ASP A 8 -19.21 7.55 0.87
CA ASP A 8 -18.91 8.75 0.10
C ASP A 8 -18.28 8.36 -1.25
N LYS A 9 -18.97 8.71 -2.34
CA LYS A 9 -18.54 8.42 -3.70
C LYS A 9 -17.23 9.13 -4.07
N LEU A 10 -16.87 10.20 -3.36
CA LEU A 10 -15.59 10.89 -3.58
C LEU A 10 -14.38 10.04 -3.18
N PHE A 11 -14.57 8.91 -2.50
CA PHE A 11 -13.53 7.90 -2.20
C PHE A 11 -13.59 6.70 -3.15
N THR A 12 -14.29 6.81 -4.28
CA THR A 12 -14.36 5.75 -5.29
C THR A 12 -13.45 6.02 -6.47
N VAL A 13 -12.90 4.95 -7.04
CA VAL A 13 -12.11 5.00 -8.28
C VAL A 13 -12.96 4.35 -9.37
N PRO A 14 -13.49 5.09 -10.36
CA PRO A 14 -14.50 4.60 -11.29
C PRO A 14 -14.13 3.30 -12.04
N ASP A 15 -12.89 3.19 -12.50
CA ASP A 15 -12.38 2.01 -13.23
C ASP A 15 -11.64 1.02 -12.32
N GLY A 16 -11.78 1.19 -11.01
CA GLY A 16 -11.10 0.42 -9.99
C GLY A 16 -11.95 -0.72 -9.45
N THR A 17 -11.36 -1.91 -9.32
CA THR A 17 -11.97 -3.01 -8.58
C THR A 17 -11.60 -2.92 -7.10
N LEU A 18 -12.57 -2.68 -6.23
CA LEU A 18 -12.33 -2.60 -4.79
C LEU A 18 -11.74 -3.91 -4.25
N ARG A 19 -10.65 -3.81 -3.50
CA ARG A 19 -10.09 -4.92 -2.72
C ARG A 19 -10.61 -4.83 -1.30
N VAL A 20 -11.29 -5.87 -0.87
CA VAL A 20 -11.87 -5.99 0.46
C VAL A 20 -11.18 -7.10 1.24
N HIS A 21 -11.00 -6.87 2.54
CA HIS A 21 -10.60 -7.91 3.48
C HIS A 21 -11.54 -7.83 4.70
N PRO A 22 -12.15 -8.94 5.14
CA PRO A 22 -13.19 -8.92 6.18
C PRO A 22 -12.70 -8.33 7.50
N ASN A 23 -11.45 -8.61 7.87
CA ASN A 23 -10.86 -8.16 9.14
C ASN A 23 -10.21 -6.78 9.08
N ARG A 24 -10.28 -6.07 7.95
CA ARG A 24 -9.62 -4.76 7.80
C ARG A 24 -10.40 -3.66 8.51
N ASP A 25 -9.71 -2.91 9.36
CA ASP A 25 -10.25 -1.72 10.01
C ASP A 25 -10.79 -0.74 8.95
N ALA A 26 -11.99 -0.22 9.18
CA ALA A 26 -12.68 0.66 8.23
C ALA A 26 -12.01 2.04 8.06
N ARG A 27 -11.13 2.42 8.99
CA ARG A 27 -10.39 3.68 8.97
C ARG A 27 -9.23 3.64 7.98
N PHE A 28 -8.74 2.45 7.60
CA PHE A 28 -7.74 2.36 6.53
C PHE A 28 -8.35 2.73 5.17
N PRO A 29 -7.55 3.33 4.27
CA PRO A 29 -8.02 3.67 2.93
C PRO A 29 -8.53 2.45 2.15
N TYR A 30 -9.53 2.70 1.31
CA TYR A 30 -10.05 1.74 0.35
C TYR A 30 -9.08 1.59 -0.82
N LEU A 31 -8.59 0.38 -1.05
CA LEU A 31 -7.68 0.08 -2.17
C LEU A 31 -8.45 -0.43 -3.38
N TYR A 32 -8.21 0.18 -4.52
CA TYR A 32 -8.80 -0.19 -5.79
C TYR A 32 -7.73 -0.72 -6.73
N LYS A 33 -7.91 -1.94 -7.25
CA LYS A 33 -7.06 -2.48 -8.31
C LYS A 33 -7.45 -1.84 -9.64
N VAL A 34 -6.48 -1.22 -10.32
CA VAL A 34 -6.66 -0.58 -11.63
C VAL A 34 -5.83 -1.34 -12.66
N HIS A 35 -6.41 -1.58 -13.83
CA HIS A 35 -5.75 -2.37 -14.89
C HIS A 35 -4.91 -1.50 -15.83
N ASN A 36 -5.40 -0.31 -16.18
CA ASN A 36 -4.77 0.59 -17.17
C ASN A 36 -4.62 2.00 -16.58
N HIS A 37 -3.66 2.19 -15.68
CA HIS A 37 -3.42 3.50 -15.10
C HIS A 37 -2.60 4.38 -16.07
N PRO A 38 -2.98 5.65 -16.36
CA PRO A 38 -2.33 6.44 -17.42
C PRO A 38 -0.86 6.82 -17.10
N LEU A 39 -0.52 6.90 -15.82
CA LEU A 39 0.87 7.13 -15.38
C LEU A 39 1.75 5.88 -15.43
N VAL A 40 1.19 4.70 -15.74
CA VAL A 40 1.91 3.44 -15.80
C VAL A 40 2.13 3.07 -17.26
N ARG A 41 3.41 3.00 -17.65
CA ARG A 41 3.79 2.47 -18.96
C ARG A 41 3.69 0.94 -18.94
N ALA A 42 3.39 0.35 -20.10
CA ALA A 42 3.39 -1.08 -20.26
C ALA A 42 4.82 -1.63 -20.06
N ASP A 43 5.07 -2.17 -18.87
CA ASP A 43 6.32 -2.81 -18.49
C ASP A 43 6.00 -4.17 -17.87
N PRO A 44 6.58 -5.29 -18.37
CA PRO A 44 6.41 -6.62 -17.77
C PRO A 44 6.80 -6.70 -16.29
N ALA A 45 7.59 -5.74 -15.83
CA ALA A 45 7.89 -5.47 -14.43
C ALA A 45 6.65 -5.27 -13.57
N ILE A 46 5.68 -4.52 -14.08
CA ILE A 46 4.52 -4.05 -13.34
C ILE A 46 3.41 -5.08 -13.46
N GLN A 47 3.10 -5.73 -12.34
CA GLN A 47 2.12 -6.82 -12.27
C GLN A 47 0.74 -6.34 -11.84
N GLN A 48 0.69 -5.30 -11.01
CA GLN A 48 -0.56 -4.74 -10.53
C GLN A 48 -0.41 -3.29 -10.11
N VAL A 49 -1.48 -2.52 -10.33
CA VAL A 49 -1.59 -1.13 -9.91
C VAL A 49 -2.74 -1.00 -8.93
N PHE A 50 -2.49 -0.35 -7.80
CA PHE A 50 -3.50 0.03 -6.84
C PHE A 50 -3.61 1.55 -6.74
N VAL A 51 -4.82 2.02 -6.50
CA VAL A 51 -5.12 3.42 -6.17
C VAL A 51 -5.93 3.44 -4.89
N PHE A 52 -5.60 4.31 -3.96
CA PHE A 52 -6.51 4.69 -2.88
C PHE A 52 -6.73 6.19 -2.85
N VAL A 53 -7.89 6.59 -2.35
CA VAL A 53 -8.26 7.99 -2.24
C VAL A 53 -8.02 8.47 -0.81
N ILE A 54 -7.43 9.66 -0.67
CA ILE A 54 -7.19 10.34 0.61
C ILE A 54 -7.83 11.73 0.58
N ASP A 55 -8.26 12.22 1.74
CA ASP A 55 -8.68 13.60 1.93
C ASP A 55 -7.51 14.37 2.57
N THR A 56 -6.91 15.33 1.86
CA THR A 56 -5.79 16.13 2.38
C THR A 56 -6.23 17.43 3.05
N SER A 57 -7.52 17.60 3.34
CA SER A 57 -7.95 18.72 4.18
C SER A 57 -7.28 18.65 5.55
N PRO A 58 -6.94 19.80 6.17
CA PRO A 58 -6.23 19.81 7.46
C PRO A 58 -6.93 19.01 8.56
N SER A 59 -8.27 18.99 8.57
CA SER A 59 -9.05 18.21 9.53
C SER A 59 -8.96 16.71 9.28
N ALA A 60 -8.97 16.26 8.01
CA ALA A 60 -8.87 14.85 7.67
C ALA A 60 -7.45 14.33 7.95
N LEU A 61 -6.43 15.11 7.60
CA LEU A 61 -5.03 14.77 7.92
C LEU A 61 -4.80 14.70 9.43
N LYS A 62 -5.42 15.58 10.22
CA LYS A 62 -5.33 15.50 11.68
C LYS A 62 -5.95 14.20 12.22
N GLN A 63 -7.11 13.80 11.70
CA GLN A 63 -7.76 12.53 12.08
C GLN A 63 -6.96 11.31 11.65
N LEU A 64 -6.34 11.35 10.46
CA LEU A 64 -5.45 10.29 9.99
C LEU A 64 -4.24 10.17 10.92
N LEU A 65 -3.60 11.28 11.27
CA LEU A 65 -2.49 11.29 12.22
C LEU A 65 -2.90 10.73 13.59
N ASP A 66 -4.04 11.16 14.15
CA ASP A 66 -4.54 10.62 15.43
C ASP A 66 -4.82 9.11 15.37
N PHE A 67 -5.27 8.61 14.21
CA PHE A 67 -5.44 7.19 13.99
C PHE A 67 -4.10 6.46 13.88
N GLU A 68 -3.16 6.98 13.10
CA GLU A 68 -1.82 6.41 12.93
C GLU A 68 -1.06 6.35 14.26
N ASP A 69 -1.15 7.40 15.09
CA ASP A 69 -0.57 7.45 16.43
C ASP A 69 -1.18 6.40 17.39
N SER A 70 -2.39 5.92 17.08
CA SER A 70 -3.06 4.85 17.84
C SER A 70 -2.69 3.44 17.39
N LEU A 71 -2.00 3.29 16.25
CA LEU A 71 -1.64 2.00 15.70
C LEU A 71 -0.52 1.35 16.49
N THR A 72 -0.61 0.04 16.64
CA THR A 72 0.46 -0.82 17.15
C THR A 72 0.93 -1.73 16.02
N VAL A 73 2.25 -1.88 15.85
CA VAL A 73 2.78 -2.85 14.90
C VAL A 73 2.50 -4.25 15.44
N PRO A 74 1.71 -5.07 14.73
CA PRO A 74 1.47 -6.44 15.15
C PRO A 74 2.77 -7.24 15.00
N LEU A 75 3.10 -8.03 16.01
CA LEU A 75 4.24 -8.95 16.02
C LEU A 75 3.73 -10.38 16.06
N GLY A 76 4.37 -11.27 15.31
CA GLY A 76 4.00 -12.67 15.23
C GLY A 76 4.35 -13.30 13.86
N PRO A 77 4.23 -14.63 13.73
CA PRO A 77 4.50 -15.33 12.49
C PRO A 77 3.59 -14.86 11.33
N ASP A 78 4.05 -14.98 10.08
CA ASP A 78 3.29 -14.58 8.88
C ASP A 78 1.86 -15.14 8.86
N ALA A 79 1.70 -16.42 9.22
CA ALA A 79 0.39 -17.08 9.29
C ALA A 79 -0.60 -16.37 10.25
N SER A 80 -0.09 -15.70 11.30
CA SER A 80 -0.92 -14.91 12.22
C SER A 80 -1.20 -13.49 11.70
N MET A 81 -0.39 -12.99 10.77
CA MET A 81 -0.56 -11.68 10.13
C MET A 81 -1.61 -11.70 9.03
N GLU A 82 -1.80 -12.85 8.36
CA GLU A 82 -2.80 -13.03 7.29
C GLU A 82 -4.21 -12.61 7.74
N ASP A 83 -4.57 -12.89 8.99
CA ASP A 83 -5.89 -12.57 9.53
C ASP A 83 -6.09 -11.09 9.90
N LEU A 84 -5.04 -10.26 9.91
CA LEU A 84 -5.11 -8.86 10.37
C LEU A 84 -5.68 -7.88 9.33
N GLY A 85 -6.05 -8.36 8.14
CA GLY A 85 -6.57 -7.51 7.08
C GLY A 85 -5.57 -6.52 6.49
N LEU A 86 -4.29 -6.88 6.59
CA LEU A 86 -3.21 -6.28 5.84
C LEU A 86 -3.27 -6.76 4.39
N PHE A 87 -2.82 -5.93 3.46
CA PHE A 87 -2.68 -6.32 2.06
C PHE A 87 -1.20 -6.50 1.75
N GLU A 88 -0.85 -7.69 1.29
CA GLU A 88 0.50 -7.98 0.84
C GLU A 88 0.77 -7.25 -0.49
N LEU A 89 1.86 -6.49 -0.53
CA LEU A 89 2.33 -5.83 -1.73
C LEU A 89 3.45 -6.67 -2.35
N HIS A 90 3.11 -7.47 -3.36
CA HIS A 90 4.07 -8.33 -4.05
C HIS A 90 4.99 -7.55 -4.99
N ASP A 91 6.02 -8.23 -5.50
CA ASP A 91 6.88 -7.74 -6.58
C ASP A 91 6.07 -7.23 -7.79
N GLY A 92 6.44 -6.06 -8.32
CA GLY A 92 5.75 -5.41 -9.41
C GLY A 92 4.46 -4.67 -9.02
N THR A 93 4.22 -4.45 -7.73
CA THR A 93 3.07 -3.68 -7.25
C THR A 93 3.38 -2.19 -7.23
N VAL A 94 2.55 -1.39 -7.91
CA VAL A 94 2.58 0.07 -7.88
C VAL A 94 1.35 0.57 -7.13
N VAL A 95 1.52 1.54 -6.24
CA VAL A 95 0.44 2.16 -5.47
C VAL A 95 0.45 3.67 -5.71
N PHE A 96 -0.69 4.20 -6.11
CA PHE A 96 -0.94 5.63 -6.24
C PHE A 96 -1.92 6.12 -5.18
N ILE A 97 -1.79 7.41 -4.87
CA ILE A 97 -2.75 8.18 -4.08
C ILE A 97 -3.51 9.10 -5.02
N ARG A 98 -4.83 9.14 -4.85
CA ARG A 98 -5.71 10.14 -5.45
C ARG A 98 -6.25 11.08 -4.38
N GLU A 99 -6.26 12.38 -4.64
CA GLU A 99 -6.93 13.34 -3.77
C GLU A 99 -8.45 13.19 -3.85
N ARG A 100 -9.14 13.34 -2.72
CA ARG A 100 -10.60 13.27 -2.63
C ARG A 100 -11.24 14.28 -3.58
N GLY A 101 -12.13 13.77 -4.44
CA GLY A 101 -12.83 14.59 -5.44
C GLY A 101 -11.99 14.95 -6.67
N CYS A 102 -10.74 14.50 -6.77
CA CYS A 102 -10.03 14.50 -8.02
C CYS A 102 -10.62 13.42 -8.94
N GLU A 103 -10.99 13.79 -10.17
CA GLU A 103 -11.51 12.86 -11.17
C GLU A 103 -10.46 12.48 -12.23
N ILE A 104 -9.31 13.16 -12.24
CA ILE A 104 -8.27 13.06 -13.28
C ILE A 104 -7.18 12.07 -12.82
N PRO A 105 -7.10 10.86 -13.39
CA PRO A 105 -6.12 9.86 -12.96
C PRO A 105 -4.65 10.25 -13.23
N GLU A 106 -4.41 11.18 -14.15
CA GLU A 106 -3.08 11.71 -14.44
C GLU A 106 -2.50 12.58 -13.31
N ASP A 107 -3.36 13.07 -12.40
CA ASP A 107 -2.94 13.87 -11.23
C ASP A 107 -2.63 12.99 -10.00
N ASP A 108 -2.76 11.67 -10.13
CA ASP A 108 -2.45 10.74 -9.05
C ASP A 108 -0.96 10.77 -8.69
N ILE A 109 -0.66 10.66 -7.40
CA ILE A 109 0.70 10.74 -6.87
C ILE A 109 1.23 9.33 -6.60
N LEU A 110 2.42 9.01 -7.10
CA LEU A 110 3.09 7.75 -6.79
C LEU A 110 3.40 7.68 -5.29
N PHE A 111 2.81 6.70 -4.61
CA PHE A 111 2.99 6.49 -3.17
C PHE A 111 4.03 5.41 -2.89
N ALA A 112 3.92 4.26 -3.57
CA ALA A 112 4.84 3.16 -3.39
C ALA A 112 5.05 2.42 -4.71
N TRP A 113 6.28 1.92 -4.90
CA TRP A 113 6.60 0.98 -5.96
C TRP A 113 7.44 -0.15 -5.38
N ASN A 114 6.86 -1.35 -5.39
CA ASN A 114 7.48 -2.54 -4.85
C ASN A 114 8.09 -3.36 -5.98
N TYR A 115 9.38 -3.63 -5.85
CA TYR A 115 10.13 -4.38 -6.84
C TYR A 115 11.12 -5.31 -6.16
N LEU A 116 11.26 -6.52 -6.69
CA LEU A 116 12.25 -7.47 -6.22
C LEU A 116 13.63 -6.92 -6.55
N GLY A 117 14.44 -6.65 -5.52
CA GLY A 117 15.76 -6.05 -5.67
C GLY A 117 16.64 -6.77 -6.69
N SER A 118 16.52 -8.09 -6.82
CA SER A 118 17.27 -8.91 -7.80
C SER A 118 16.95 -8.65 -9.26
N ARG A 119 15.89 -7.89 -9.56
CA ARG A 119 15.56 -7.47 -10.92
C ARG A 119 16.16 -6.12 -11.29
N VAL A 120 16.60 -5.33 -10.30
CA VAL A 120 17.11 -3.95 -10.49
C VAL A 120 18.59 -3.87 -10.14
N TYR A 121 19.00 -4.57 -9.08
CA TYR A 121 20.33 -4.56 -8.53
C TYR A 121 21.03 -5.88 -8.78
N ASN A 122 22.35 -5.84 -8.87
CA ASN A 122 23.19 -7.04 -8.87
C ASN A 122 23.22 -7.66 -7.46
N SER A 123 23.76 -8.89 -7.36
CA SER A 123 23.88 -9.62 -6.10
C SER A 123 24.61 -8.82 -5.01
N ASP A 124 25.68 -8.14 -5.39
CA ASP A 124 26.56 -7.46 -4.42
C ASP A 124 25.83 -6.33 -3.70
N VAL A 125 25.04 -5.54 -4.43
CA VAL A 125 24.21 -4.46 -3.86
C VAL A 125 23.09 -5.05 -2.99
N ILE A 126 22.50 -6.17 -3.38
CA ILE A 126 21.44 -6.82 -2.57
C ILE A 126 22.01 -7.33 -1.25
N ASP A 127 23.19 -7.92 -1.29
CA ASP A 127 23.85 -8.43 -0.09
C ASP A 127 24.31 -7.28 0.82
N GLU A 128 24.74 -6.14 0.25
CA GLU A 128 25.00 -4.91 1.02
C GLU A 128 23.73 -4.40 1.71
N LEU A 129 22.61 -4.28 0.99
CA LEU A 129 21.32 -3.84 1.55
C LEU A 129 20.81 -4.79 2.64
N ARG A 130 20.96 -6.11 2.46
CA ARG A 130 20.66 -7.10 3.50
C ARG A 130 21.55 -6.92 4.73
N GLY A 131 22.85 -6.72 4.52
CA GLY A 131 23.79 -6.46 5.61
C GLY A 131 23.46 -5.18 6.39
N ILE A 132 22.96 -4.13 5.73
CA ILE A 132 22.47 -2.91 6.38
C ILE A 132 21.20 -3.21 7.19
N ARG A 133 20.22 -3.90 6.59
CA ARG A 133 18.99 -4.32 7.26
C ARG A 133 19.30 -5.10 8.54
N ASP A 134 20.16 -6.10 8.47
CA ASP A 134 20.48 -6.98 9.61
C ASP A 134 21.19 -6.21 10.73
N LYS A 135 21.99 -5.18 10.40
CA LYS A 135 22.57 -4.28 11.41
C LYS A 135 21.54 -3.38 12.09
N ILE A 136 20.48 -2.99 11.38
CA ILE A 136 19.42 -2.11 11.90
C ILE A 136 18.43 -2.91 12.75
N LEU A 137 18.01 -4.08 12.25
CA LEU A 137 16.95 -4.88 12.85
C LEU A 137 17.46 -5.90 13.89
N GLY A 138 18.76 -6.19 13.90
CA GLY A 138 19.33 -7.28 14.71
C GLY A 138 19.28 -8.62 13.97
N GLU A 139 19.80 -9.67 14.59
CA GLU A 139 19.63 -11.02 14.03
C GLU A 139 18.15 -11.42 14.05
N GLU A 140 17.69 -12.19 13.06
CA GLU A 140 16.30 -12.68 13.00
C GLU A 140 15.84 -13.39 14.28
N LYS A 141 16.79 -13.99 15.02
CA LYS A 141 16.57 -14.66 16.31
C LYS A 141 16.27 -13.69 17.47
N GLU A 142 16.63 -12.42 17.30
CA GLU A 142 16.44 -11.34 18.27
C GLU A 142 15.13 -10.58 18.01
N MET A 143 14.49 -10.79 16.86
CA MET A 143 13.26 -10.13 16.42
C MET A 143 11.99 -10.85 16.93
N THR A 144 11.99 -11.33 18.18
CA THR A 144 10.86 -12.02 18.84
C THR A 144 10.00 -11.11 19.70
#